data_AF-A0A3D4H034-F1
#
_entry.id   AF-A0A3D4H034-F1
#
_cell.length_a   1.000
_cell.length_b   1.000
_cell.length_c   1.000
_cell.angle_alpha   90.00
_cell.angle_beta   90.00
_cell.angle_gamma   90.00
#
_symmetry.space_group_name_H-M   'P 1'
#
loop_
_entity.id
_entity.type
_entity.pdbx_description
1 polymer ?
#
loop_
_entity_poly.entity_id
_entity_poly.type
_entity_poly.pdbx_seq_one_letter_code
_entity_poly.pdbx_strand_id
1 'polypeptide(L)'
;MAKKEKVDRRTISIHCAKCRTLLYKYHKGGRGGLVKCIVERIVDDRTHGDLRCHECGQEFARAQMMSGKPAHKIIQGKIYTKGMSRR
;
A
#
# COMPACT_ATOMS: atom_id res chain seq x y z
N MET A 1 15.33 -28.01 0.60
CA MET A 1 14.32 -27.68 -0.44
C MET A 1 13.41 -26.59 0.12
N ALA A 2 13.53 -25.35 -0.37
CA ALA A 2 12.84 -24.20 0.20
C ALA A 2 11.32 -24.36 0.09
N LYS A 3 10.63 -24.40 1.23
CA LYS A 3 9.17 -24.37 1.31
C LYS A 3 8.69 -23.14 0.53
N LYS A 4 8.16 -23.36 -0.67
CA LYS A 4 7.37 -22.39 -1.43
C LYS A 4 6.03 -22.25 -0.68
N GLU A 5 6.06 -21.73 0.53
CA GLU A 5 4.85 -21.31 1.21
C GLU A 5 4.16 -20.35 0.25
N LYS A 6 2.97 -20.72 -0.21
CA LYS A 6 2.14 -19.90 -1.09
C LYS A 6 2.07 -18.53 -0.41
N VAL A 7 2.87 -17.58 -0.89
CA VAL A 7 2.85 -16.21 -0.39
C VAL A 7 1.42 -15.78 -0.64
N ASP A 8 0.66 -15.61 0.45
CA ASP A 8 -0.69 -15.09 0.42
C ASP A 8 -0.61 -13.77 -0.36
N ARG A 9 -0.94 -13.84 -1.65
CA ARG A 9 -0.92 -12.74 -2.60
C ARG A 9 -2.35 -12.32 -2.72
N ARG A 10 -2.66 -11.27 -2.00
CA ARG A 10 -4.01 -10.74 -1.93
C ARG A 10 -3.99 -9.29 -2.30
N THR A 11 -5.08 -8.85 -2.87
CA THR A 11 -5.29 -7.44 -3.14
C THR A 11 -5.93 -6.82 -1.91
N ILE A 12 -5.22 -5.89 -1.29
CA ILE A 12 -5.78 -5.03 -0.25
C ILE A 12 -6.13 -3.69 -0.86
N SER A 13 -7.12 -3.04 -0.27
CA SER A 13 -7.50 -1.67 -0.61
C SER A 13 -6.90 -0.72 0.41
N ILE A 14 -6.19 0.29 -0.08
CA ILE A 14 -5.57 1.35 0.72
C ILE A 14 -6.38 2.61 0.50
N HIS A 15 -6.86 3.20 1.59
CA HIS A 15 -7.72 4.36 1.58
C HIS A 15 -7.11 5.49 2.39
N CYS A 16 -7.51 6.73 2.09
CA CYS A 16 -7.15 7.88 2.90
C CYS A 16 -7.79 7.78 4.29
N ALA A 17 -7.03 8.05 5.36
CA ALA A 17 -7.57 8.09 6.71
C ALA A 17 -8.54 9.26 6.93
N LYS A 18 -8.38 10.36 6.19
CA LYS A 18 -9.17 11.59 6.35
C LYS A 18 -10.51 11.54 5.62
N CYS A 19 -10.51 11.35 4.31
CA CYS A 19 -11.73 11.36 3.48
C CYS A 19 -12.25 9.97 3.08
N ARG A 20 -11.51 8.89 3.40
CA ARG A 20 -11.87 7.49 3.07
C ARG A 20 -11.90 7.12 1.59
N THR A 21 -11.55 8.05 0.71
CA THR A 21 -11.30 7.82 -0.72
C THR A 21 -10.29 6.69 -0.93
N LEU A 22 -10.54 5.84 -1.93
CA LEU A 22 -9.61 4.80 -2.35
C LEU A 22 -8.38 5.43 -3.00
N LEU A 23 -7.19 5.14 -2.46
CA LEU A 23 -5.92 5.64 -2.98
C LEU A 23 -5.26 4.59 -3.87
N TYR A 24 -5.04 3.38 -3.33
CA TYR A 24 -4.39 2.29 -4.04
C TYR A 24 -5.14 0.97 -3.89
N LYS A 25 -5.05 0.12 -4.92
CA LYS A 25 -5.16 -1.33 -4.77
C LYS A 25 -3.76 -1.93 -4.79
N TYR A 26 -3.42 -2.74 -3.80
CA TYR A 26 -2.05 -3.22 -3.60
C TYR A 26 -1.99 -4.72 -3.40
N HIS A 27 -1.11 -5.39 -4.15
CA HIS A 27 -0.81 -6.80 -3.96
C HIS A 27 0.11 -7.00 -2.75
N LYS A 28 -0.51 -7.31 -1.62
CA LYS A 28 0.20 -7.60 -0.40
C LYS A 28 0.68 -9.04 -0.40
N GLY A 29 1.98 -9.21 -0.15
CA GLY A 29 2.56 -10.48 0.25
C GLY A 29 2.60 -10.63 1.77
N GLY A 30 2.33 -11.84 2.25
CA GLY A 30 2.51 -12.24 3.65
C GLY A 30 1.43 -11.71 4.61
N ARG A 31 1.47 -12.20 5.86
CA ARG A 31 0.39 -12.02 6.83
C ARG A 31 0.50 -10.80 7.75
N GLY A 32 1.68 -10.18 7.87
CA GLY A 32 1.89 -9.05 8.79
C GLY A 32 1.11 -7.77 8.44
N GLY A 33 0.89 -6.87 9.40
CA GLY A 33 0.10 -5.64 9.20
C GLY A 33 0.83 -4.49 8.47
N LEU A 34 2.16 -4.56 8.34
CA LEU A 34 2.93 -3.52 7.67
C LEU A 34 2.75 -3.58 6.15
N VAL A 35 2.49 -2.43 5.53
CA VAL A 35 2.39 -2.29 4.07
C VAL A 35 3.61 -1.54 3.56
N LYS A 36 4.53 -2.27 2.93
CA LYS A 36 5.66 -1.70 2.17
C LYS A 36 5.20 -1.54 0.73
N CYS A 37 4.65 -0.37 0.37
CA CYS A 37 4.09 -0.12 -0.96
C CYS A 37 5.18 -0.04 -2.05
N ILE A 38 5.74 -1.19 -2.46
CA ILE A 38 6.61 -1.29 -3.64
C ILE A 38 5.78 -0.95 -4.87
N VAL A 39 6.25 -0.03 -5.71
CA VAL A 39 5.49 0.52 -6.86
C VAL A 39 5.05 -0.59 -7.82
N GLU A 40 5.93 -1.56 -8.09
CA GLU A 40 5.68 -2.74 -8.94
C GLU A 40 4.51 -3.63 -8.46
N ARG A 41 4.06 -3.48 -7.21
CA ARG A 41 2.95 -4.26 -6.63
C ARG A 41 1.64 -3.46 -6.52
N ILE A 42 1.64 -2.21 -6.97
CA ILE A 42 0.43 -1.38 -7.06
C ILE A 42 -0.36 -1.88 -8.28
N VAL A 43 -1.60 -2.29 -8.04
CA VAL A 43 -2.52 -2.77 -9.08
C VAL A 43 -3.27 -1.61 -9.72
N ASP A 44 -3.63 -0.63 -8.89
CA ASP A 44 -4.42 0.53 -9.28
C ASP A 44 -3.90 1.73 -8.47
N ASP A 45 -3.43 2.76 -9.17
CA ASP A 45 -3.01 4.03 -8.59
C ASP A 45 -4.04 5.11 -8.95
N ARG A 46 -4.73 5.65 -7.93
CA ARG A 46 -5.71 6.73 -8.10
C ARG A 46 -5.19 8.08 -7.65
N THR A 47 -3.88 8.22 -7.46
CA THR A 47 -3.25 9.41 -6.88
C THR A 47 -2.43 10.18 -7.89
N HIS A 48 -2.48 9.77 -9.17
CA HIS A 48 -1.73 10.36 -10.28
C HIS A 48 -0.21 10.41 -10.05
N GLY A 49 0.31 9.65 -9.08
CA GLY A 49 1.71 9.64 -8.69
C GLY A 49 2.14 10.76 -7.73
N ASP A 50 1.24 11.66 -7.32
CA ASP A 50 1.57 12.81 -6.45
C ASP A 50 1.77 12.45 -4.98
N LEU A 51 1.54 11.19 -4.60
CA LEU A 51 1.62 10.70 -3.22
C LEU A 51 0.71 11.45 -2.23
N ARG A 52 -0.29 12.13 -2.80
CA ARG A 52 -1.32 12.93 -2.14
C ARG A 52 -2.70 12.39 -2.51
N CYS A 53 -3.62 12.52 -1.57
CA CYS A 53 -5.01 12.20 -1.85
C CYS A 53 -5.60 13.21 -2.84
N HIS A 54 -6.15 12.75 -3.96
CA HIS A 54 -6.79 13.62 -4.96
C HIS A 54 -8.02 14.36 -4.43
N GLU A 55 -8.66 13.89 -3.36
CA GLU A 55 -9.87 14.52 -2.82
C GLU A 55 -9.60 15.51 -1.68
N CYS A 56 -8.67 15.20 -0.77
CA CYS A 56 -8.43 16.06 0.40
C CYS A 56 -7.03 16.68 0.45
N GLY A 57 -6.20 16.44 -0.56
CA GLY A 57 -4.83 16.97 -0.68
C GLY A 57 -3.82 16.40 0.33
N GLN A 58 -4.23 15.49 1.21
CA GLN A 58 -3.38 14.96 2.27
C GLN A 58 -2.21 14.15 1.69
N GLU A 59 -0.98 14.54 2.01
CA GLU A 59 0.20 13.71 1.82
C GLU A 59 0.08 12.44 2.68
N PHE A 60 0.08 11.29 2.03
CA PHE A 60 -0.08 10.00 2.70
C PHE A 60 1.14 9.09 2.54
N ALA A 61 2.01 9.39 1.58
CA ALA A 61 3.24 8.65 1.36
C ALA A 61 4.37 9.56 0.89
N ARG A 62 5.60 9.05 0.94
CA ARG A 62 6.80 9.67 0.38
C ARG A 62 7.54 8.67 -0.50
N ALA A 63 8.15 9.12 -1.59
CA ALA A 63 8.98 8.25 -2.41
C ALA A 63 10.22 7.83 -1.62
N GLN A 64 10.57 6.55 -1.67
CA GLN A 64 11.83 6.03 -1.16
C GLN A 64 12.28 4.81 -1.96
N MET A 65 13.56 4.45 -1.84
CA MET A 65 14.06 3.17 -2.30
C MET A 65 14.01 2.14 -1.16
N MET A 66 13.33 1.01 -1.37
CA MET A 66 13.33 -0.13 -0.45
C MET A 66 13.91 -1.36 -1.14
N SER A 67 15.02 -1.89 -0.61
CA SER A 67 15.68 -3.09 -1.16
C SER A 67 15.98 -2.99 -2.66
N GLY A 68 16.45 -1.82 -3.11
CA GLY A 68 16.79 -1.56 -4.52
C GLY A 68 15.58 -1.35 -5.44
N LYS A 69 14.35 -1.29 -4.90
CA LYS A 69 13.13 -1.02 -5.67
C LYS A 69 12.46 0.29 -5.26
N PRO A 70 11.83 1.02 -6.19
CA PRO A 70 11.03 2.18 -5.85
C PRO A 70 9.82 1.76 -5.00
N ALA A 71 9.60 2.49 -3.91
CA ALA A 71 8.52 2.24 -2.96
C ALA A 71 7.96 3.53 -2.38
N HIS A 72 6.67 3.51 -2.07
CA HIS A 72 5.98 4.57 -1.36
C HIS A 72 6.03 4.29 0.14
N LYS A 73 6.82 5.09 0.87
CA LYS A 73 6.85 5.11 2.34
C LYS A 73 5.55 5.70 2.85
N ILE A 74 4.63 4.85 3.27
CA ILE A 74 3.38 5.31 3.88
C ILE A 74 3.68 6.07 5.18
N ILE A 75 3.08 7.25 5.33
CA ILE A 75 3.12 8.04 6.56
C ILE A 75 2.11 7.45 7.55
N GLN A 76 2.56 7.17 8.77
CA GLN A 76 1.75 6.54 9.80
C GLN A 76 0.46 7.35 10.07
N GLY A 77 -0.66 6.66 10.19
CA GLY A 77 -1.97 7.28 10.47
C GLY A 77 -2.61 8.03 9.30
N LYS A 78 -1.95 8.15 8.14
CA LYS A 78 -2.50 8.86 6.98
C LYS A 78 -3.35 7.98 6.06
N ILE A 79 -3.27 6.65 6.21
CA ILE A 79 -4.08 5.68 5.47
C ILE A 79 -4.82 4.74 6.43
N TYR A 80 -5.87 4.11 5.93
CA TYR A 80 -6.38 2.86 6.47
C TYR A 80 -6.42 1.79 5.38
N THR A 81 -6.41 0.52 5.80
CA THR A 81 -6.38 -0.62 4.88
C THR A 81 -7.58 -1.52 5.10
N LYS A 82 -8.11 -2.08 4.02
CA LYS A 82 -9.18 -3.09 4.01
C LYS A 82 -8.70 -4.36 3.30
N GLY A 83 -9.16 -5.52 3.73
CA GLY A 83 -8.75 -6.83 3.19
C GLY A 83 -7.51 -7.45 3.87
N MET A 84 -7.08 -6.91 5.01
CA MET A 84 -6.07 -7.55 5.85
C MET A 84 -6.67 -8.75 6.61
N SER A 85 -5.96 -9.87 6.53
CA SER A 85 -6.14 -11.15 7.23
C SER A 85 -5.50 -10.89 8.56
N ARG A 86 -6.35 -10.51 9.48
CA ARG A 86 -6.08 -10.57 10.89
C ARG A 86 -6.17 -12.06 11.22
N ARG A 87 -5.02 -12.71 11.34
CA ARG A 87 -4.93 -13.96 12.08
C ARG A 87 -4.74 -13.60 13.54
#